data_AF-A0A1I6V4Q6-F1
#
_entry.id   AF-A0A1I6V4Q6-F1
#
_cell.length_a   1.000
_cell.length_b   1.000
_cell.length_c   1.000
_cell.angle_alpha   90.00
_cell.angle_beta   90.00
_cell.angle_gamma   90.00
#
_symmetry.space_group_name_H-M   'P 1'
#
loop_
_entity.id
_entity.type
_entity.pdbx_description
1 polymer ?
#
loop_
_entity_poly.entity_id
_entity_poly.type
_entity_poly.pdbx_seq_one_letter_code
_entity_poly.pdbx_strand_id
1 'polypeptide(L)'
;MGKGKSGKGEQVSVEKTITDDAITYLEKSDEVRYPIVYAGGEPQEYTTNKFKHWAKRKSAFVGSTAVLSAIEERLTIPVDGIGKSVGSRLFNTVIFAEYITPREANDYPPELTFQKVIDVTPRSVEATVVLEGEKYTRSVPVIIRKSNDGQPD
;
A
#
# COMPACT_ATOMS: atom_id res chain seq x y z
N MET A 1 0.99 -18.09 8.99
CA MET A 1 0.64 -17.21 7.85
C MET A 1 -0.61 -17.77 7.15
N GLY A 2 -1.75 -17.10 7.26
CA GLY A 2 -2.97 -17.50 6.55
C GLY A 2 -2.78 -17.42 5.02
N LYS A 3 -3.40 -18.34 4.26
CA LYS A 3 -3.36 -18.34 2.80
C LYS A 3 -4.12 -17.13 2.25
N GLY A 4 -3.41 -16.03 1.96
CA GLY A 4 -4.02 -14.86 1.34
C GLY A 4 -4.50 -15.15 -0.09
N LYS A 5 -5.65 -14.58 -0.47
CA LYS A 5 -6.29 -14.71 -1.79
C LYS A 5 -6.01 -13.48 -2.66
N SER A 6 -5.95 -13.62 -3.97
CA SER A 6 -5.84 -12.46 -4.87
C SER A 6 -7.18 -11.72 -4.96
N GLY A 7 -7.12 -10.41 -5.17
CA GLY A 7 -8.32 -9.61 -5.50
C GLY A 7 -8.88 -9.99 -6.85
N LYS A 8 -10.20 -9.81 -7.02
CA LYS A 8 -10.88 -10.05 -8.30
C LYS A 8 -11.37 -8.78 -8.97
N GLY A 9 -11.36 -7.66 -8.26
CA GLY A 9 -11.76 -6.38 -8.81
C GLY A 9 -10.79 -5.90 -9.89
N GLU A 10 -11.28 -5.01 -10.74
CA GLU A 10 -10.48 -4.41 -11.80
C GLU A 10 -9.21 -3.75 -11.23
N GLN A 11 -8.15 -3.81 -12.02
CA GLN A 11 -6.90 -3.11 -11.71
C GLN A 11 -7.18 -1.61 -11.63
N VAL A 12 -6.46 -0.93 -10.74
CA VAL A 12 -6.45 0.54 -10.65
C VAL A 12 -5.06 1.06 -10.96
N SER A 13 -4.99 2.31 -11.44
CA SER A 13 -3.74 3.01 -11.68
C SER A 13 -3.65 4.24 -10.78
N VAL A 14 -2.46 4.53 -10.27
CA VAL A 14 -2.19 5.70 -9.44
C VAL A 14 -0.82 6.29 -9.82
N GLU A 15 -0.78 7.61 -9.99
CA GLU A 15 0.46 8.36 -10.13
C GLU A 15 0.63 9.27 -8.93
N LYS A 16 1.83 9.30 -8.34
CA LYS A 16 2.16 10.19 -7.23
C LYS A 16 3.50 10.87 -7.48
N THR A 17 3.44 12.20 -7.58
CA THR A 17 4.62 13.06 -7.45
C THR A 17 5.00 13.20 -6.00
N ILE A 18 6.27 12.96 -5.70
CA ILE A 18 6.88 13.10 -4.40
C ILE A 18 7.43 14.52 -4.28
N THR A 19 6.91 15.26 -3.31
CA THR A 19 7.20 16.69 -3.06
C THR A 19 7.72 16.90 -1.63
N ASP A 20 8.29 15.84 -1.04
CA ASP A 20 8.85 15.89 0.31
C ASP A 20 10.28 16.44 0.21
N ASP A 21 10.51 17.63 0.78
CA ASP A 21 11.81 18.32 0.71
C ASP A 21 12.94 17.54 1.39
N ALA A 22 12.63 16.59 2.27
CA ALA A 22 13.62 15.67 2.86
C ALA A 22 14.05 14.55 1.89
N ILE A 23 13.42 14.42 0.73
CA ILE A 23 13.72 13.40 -0.27
C ILE A 23 14.31 14.09 -1.49
N THR A 24 15.55 13.75 -1.83
CA THR A 24 16.27 14.39 -2.93
C THR A 24 16.77 13.36 -3.92
N TYR A 25 16.58 13.63 -5.21
CA TYR A 25 17.19 12.87 -6.28
C TYR A 25 18.61 13.36 -6.56
N LEU A 26 19.55 12.42 -6.61
CA LEU A 26 20.97 12.65 -6.89
C LEU A 26 21.26 12.23 -8.33
N GLU A 27 21.02 13.15 -9.27
CA GLU A 27 21.10 12.89 -10.73
C GLU A 27 22.41 12.20 -11.15
N LYS A 28 23.55 12.65 -10.60
CA LYS A 28 24.88 12.13 -10.98
C LYS A 28 25.06 10.65 -10.69
N SER A 29 24.36 10.10 -9.69
CA SER A 29 24.51 8.70 -9.27
C SER A 29 23.25 7.85 -9.46
N ASP A 30 22.17 8.41 -10.01
CA ASP A 30 20.84 7.76 -10.11
C ASP A 30 20.39 7.21 -8.75
N GLU A 31 20.49 8.07 -7.73
CA GLU A 31 20.20 7.71 -6.35
C GLU A 31 19.20 8.65 -5.72
N VAL A 32 18.54 8.18 -4.68
CA VAL A 32 17.64 8.96 -3.85
C VAL A 32 18.21 8.99 -2.45
N ARG A 33 18.42 10.20 -1.94
CA ARG A 33 18.70 10.45 -0.52
C ARG A 33 17.37 10.65 0.20
N TYR A 34 17.13 9.88 1.24
CA TYR A 34 15.88 9.95 2.01
C TYR A 34 16.11 9.62 3.49
N PRO A 35 15.26 10.13 4.38
CA PRO A 35 15.38 9.88 5.81
C PRO A 35 14.99 8.46 6.20
N ILE A 36 15.72 7.89 7.15
CA ILE A 36 15.47 6.56 7.73
C ILE A 36 15.12 6.62 9.23
N VAL A 37 15.43 7.74 9.89
CA VAL A 37 15.09 8.00 11.28
C VAL A 37 14.49 9.39 11.39
N TYR A 38 13.37 9.49 12.11
CA TYR A 38 12.72 10.75 12.47
C TYR A 38 12.67 10.87 13.99
N ALA A 39 12.89 12.07 14.52
CA ALA A 39 12.69 12.40 15.92
C ALA A 39 11.95 13.73 16.02
N GLY A 40 10.84 13.75 16.78
CA GLY A 40 10.01 14.96 16.89
C GLY A 40 9.40 15.42 15.57
N GLY A 41 9.22 14.53 14.59
CA GLY A 41 8.75 14.86 13.24
C GLY A 41 9.84 15.30 12.27
N GLU A 42 11.07 15.52 12.75
CA GLU A 42 12.18 15.99 11.94
C GLU A 42 13.12 14.85 11.52
N PRO A 43 13.59 14.81 10.26
CA PRO A 43 14.63 13.90 9.80
C PRO A 43 15.92 13.99 10.64
N GLN A 44 16.38 12.86 11.17
CA GLN A 44 17.64 12.78 11.93
C GLN A 44 18.75 12.06 11.16
N GLU A 45 18.42 10.98 10.48
CA GLU A 45 19.38 10.18 9.73
C GLU A 45 18.89 9.94 8.30
N TYR A 46 19.84 9.97 7.38
CA TYR A 46 19.60 9.78 5.95
C TYR A 46 20.35 8.56 5.44
N THR A 47 19.77 7.93 4.43
CA THR A 47 20.46 6.92 3.62
C THR A 47 20.31 7.26 2.14
N THR A 48 21.03 6.51 1.32
CA THR A 48 20.99 6.63 -0.14
C THR A 48 20.69 5.27 -0.76
N ASN A 49 19.87 5.24 -1.80
CA ASN A 49 19.60 4.02 -2.58
C ASN A 49 19.37 4.36 -4.05
N LYS A 50 19.61 3.42 -4.96
CA LYS A 50 19.29 3.61 -6.39
C LYS A 50 17.82 3.99 -6.56
N PHE A 51 17.54 4.96 -7.42
CA PHE A 51 16.19 5.47 -7.66
C PHE A 51 15.22 4.33 -7.93
N LYS A 52 15.57 3.40 -8.83
CA LYS A 52 14.76 2.22 -9.13
C LYS A 52 14.42 1.38 -7.89
N HIS A 53 15.36 1.17 -6.97
CA HIS A 53 15.13 0.37 -5.76
C HIS A 53 14.26 1.10 -4.74
N TRP A 54 14.52 2.40 -4.54
CA TRP A 54 13.71 3.24 -3.69
C TRP A 54 12.28 3.36 -4.23
N ALA A 55 12.13 3.70 -5.51
CA ALA A 55 10.85 3.87 -6.19
C ALA A 55 10.06 2.55 -6.21
N LYS A 56 10.73 1.40 -6.43
CA LYS A 56 10.13 0.07 -6.28
C LYS A 56 9.43 -0.07 -4.91
N ARG A 57 10.07 0.31 -3.80
CA ARG A 57 9.40 0.26 -2.48
C ARG A 57 8.29 1.29 -2.37
N LYS A 58 8.54 2.54 -2.75
CA LYS A 58 7.59 3.66 -2.66
C LYS A 58 6.30 3.41 -3.46
N SER A 59 6.38 2.79 -4.65
CA SER A 59 5.22 2.40 -5.45
C SER A 59 4.27 1.46 -4.69
N ALA A 60 4.77 0.59 -3.81
CA ALA A 60 3.91 -0.26 -2.98
C ALA A 60 3.10 0.56 -1.96
N PHE A 61 3.75 1.53 -1.32
CA PHE A 61 3.12 2.41 -0.34
C PHE A 61 2.07 3.31 -0.99
N VAL A 62 2.41 3.94 -2.11
CA VAL A 62 1.45 4.72 -2.92
C VAL A 62 0.28 3.84 -3.36
N GLY A 63 0.58 2.66 -3.91
CA GLY A 63 -0.46 1.71 -4.36
C GLY A 63 -1.37 1.24 -3.23
N SER A 64 -0.86 1.04 -2.01
CA SER A 64 -1.67 0.60 -0.86
C SER A 64 -2.79 1.59 -0.51
N THR A 65 -2.53 2.89 -0.62
CA THR A 65 -3.56 3.92 -0.40
C THR A 65 -4.61 3.86 -1.50
N ALA A 66 -4.19 3.70 -2.76
CA ALA A 66 -5.12 3.55 -3.88
C ALA A 66 -5.99 2.29 -3.79
N VAL A 67 -5.47 1.18 -3.23
CA VAL A 67 -6.28 -0.03 -2.97
C VAL A 67 -7.43 0.27 -2.03
N LEU A 68 -7.18 0.98 -0.92
CA LEU A 68 -8.22 1.27 0.06
C LEU A 68 -9.31 2.19 -0.54
N SER A 69 -8.90 3.26 -1.22
CA SER A 69 -9.85 4.14 -1.94
C SER A 69 -10.67 3.39 -2.98
N ALA A 70 -10.04 2.49 -3.75
CA ALA A 70 -10.78 1.67 -4.72
C ALA A 70 -11.77 0.71 -4.06
N ILE A 71 -11.46 0.19 -2.87
CA ILE A 71 -12.39 -0.66 -2.11
C ILE A 71 -13.56 0.18 -1.59
N GLU A 72 -13.29 1.37 -1.04
CA GLU A 72 -14.31 2.33 -0.58
C GLU A 72 -15.26 2.75 -1.71
N GLU A 73 -14.74 3.09 -2.89
CA GLU A 73 -15.56 3.48 -4.05
C GLU A 73 -16.45 2.33 -4.54
N ARG A 74 -15.97 1.09 -4.45
CA ARG A 74 -16.69 -0.11 -4.92
C ARG A 74 -17.65 -0.66 -3.87
N LEU A 75 -17.45 -0.33 -2.59
CA LEU A 75 -18.33 -0.71 -1.49
C LEU A 75 -19.25 0.44 -1.15
N THR A 76 -20.55 0.25 -1.31
CA THR A 76 -21.57 1.20 -0.86
C THR A 76 -21.80 1.13 0.66
N ILE A 77 -20.84 0.60 1.43
CA ILE A 77 -20.93 0.35 2.88
C ILE A 77 -19.64 0.82 3.57
N PRO A 78 -19.68 1.16 4.87
CA PRO A 78 -18.48 1.48 5.65
C PRO A 78 -17.40 0.38 5.56
N VAL A 79 -16.14 0.81 5.52
CA VAL A 79 -14.97 -0.07 5.33
C VAL A 79 -14.07 -0.17 6.57
N ASP A 80 -14.56 0.21 7.75
CA ASP A 80 -13.78 0.25 9.00
C ASP A 80 -13.14 -1.11 9.38
N GLY A 81 -13.64 -2.21 8.80
CA GLY A 81 -13.08 -3.56 8.92
C GLY A 81 -12.02 -3.91 7.89
N ILE A 82 -11.45 -2.94 7.18
CA ILE A 82 -10.45 -3.15 6.13
C ILE A 82 -9.17 -2.37 6.45
N GLY A 83 -8.13 -3.10 6.84
CA GLY A 83 -6.78 -2.60 6.96
C GLY A 83 -6.01 -2.67 5.64
N LYS A 84 -4.86 -1.99 5.59
CA LYS A 84 -3.89 -2.11 4.51
C LYS A 84 -2.47 -2.23 5.06
N SER A 85 -1.66 -3.06 4.42
CA SER A 85 -0.23 -3.12 4.70
C SER A 85 0.58 -3.40 3.45
N VAL A 86 1.89 -3.15 3.51
CA VAL A 86 2.85 -3.52 2.47
C VAL A 86 3.76 -4.57 3.06
N GLY A 87 4.00 -5.64 2.32
CA GLY A 87 4.94 -6.67 2.77
C GLY A 87 5.52 -7.47 1.61
N SER A 88 6.04 -8.64 1.91
CA SER A 88 6.66 -9.52 0.93
C SER A 88 5.95 -10.88 0.87
N ARG A 89 5.77 -11.40 -0.35
CA ARG A 89 5.31 -12.77 -0.61
C ARG A 89 6.17 -13.37 -1.70
N LEU A 90 6.78 -14.54 -1.45
CA LEU A 90 7.68 -15.22 -2.40
C LEU A 90 8.73 -14.25 -2.99
N PHE A 91 9.40 -13.48 -2.11
CA PHE A 91 10.42 -12.47 -2.47
C PHE A 91 9.94 -11.26 -3.28
N ASN A 92 8.63 -11.14 -3.57
CA ASN A 92 8.05 -9.98 -4.23
C ASN A 92 7.30 -9.07 -3.26
N THR A 93 7.45 -7.76 -3.43
CA THR A 93 6.65 -6.77 -2.70
C THR A 93 5.20 -6.85 -3.14
N VAL A 94 4.28 -6.99 -2.19
CA VAL A 94 2.84 -7.07 -2.42
C VAL A 94 2.11 -6.08 -1.52
N ILE A 95 0.93 -5.66 -1.94
CA ILE A 95 0.00 -4.92 -1.07
C ILE A 95 -0.93 -5.94 -0.43
N PHE A 96 -1.15 -5.82 0.88
CA PHE A 96 -2.17 -6.57 1.58
C PHE A 96 -3.38 -5.70 1.85
N ALA A 97 -4.56 -6.18 1.46
CA ALA A 97 -5.83 -5.70 1.99
C ALA A 97 -6.25 -6.67 3.11
N GLU A 98 -6.52 -6.15 4.29
CA GLU A 98 -6.69 -6.94 5.50
C GLU A 98 -8.13 -6.86 5.95
N TYR A 99 -8.86 -7.96 5.81
CA TYR A 99 -10.17 -8.06 6.42
C TYR A 99 -9.99 -8.29 7.92
N ILE A 100 -10.25 -7.26 8.71
CA ILE A 100 -10.22 -7.33 10.17
C ILE A 100 -11.45 -8.13 10.59
N THR A 101 -11.23 -9.23 11.29
CA THR A 101 -12.33 -10.08 11.72
C THR A 101 -13.08 -9.38 12.84
N PRO A 102 -14.40 -9.16 12.73
CA PRO A 102 -15.19 -8.54 13.80
C PRO A 102 -15.09 -9.37 15.08
N ARG A 103 -14.91 -8.71 16.23
CA ARG A 103 -14.92 -9.33 17.56
C ARG A 103 -16.35 -9.55 18.03
N GLU A 104 -17.22 -8.58 17.77
CA GLU A 104 -18.66 -8.63 18.02
C GLU A 104 -19.44 -8.54 16.70
N ALA A 105 -20.68 -9.07 16.70
CA ALA A 105 -21.49 -9.14 15.48
C ALA A 105 -21.79 -7.77 14.83
N ASN A 106 -21.67 -6.68 15.59
CA ASN A 106 -22.01 -5.32 15.16
C ASN A 106 -20.78 -4.42 14.91
N ASP A 107 -19.55 -4.93 15.02
CA ASP A 107 -18.34 -4.13 14.81
C ASP A 107 -18.28 -3.54 13.39
N TYR A 108 -18.80 -4.29 12.41
CA TYR A 108 -18.85 -3.91 11.00
C TYR A 108 -20.22 -4.22 10.41
N PRO A 109 -20.62 -3.55 9.31
CA PRO A 109 -21.85 -3.90 8.61
C PRO A 109 -21.91 -5.40 8.28
N PRO A 110 -23.03 -6.10 8.51
CA PRO A 110 -23.13 -7.54 8.28
C PRO A 110 -22.91 -7.92 6.81
N GLU A 111 -23.12 -6.97 5.88
CA GLU A 111 -22.84 -7.11 4.46
C GLU A 111 -21.33 -7.09 4.14
N LEU A 112 -20.48 -6.63 5.06
CA LEU A 112 -19.03 -6.61 4.92
C LEU A 112 -18.44 -7.99 5.21
N THR A 113 -18.52 -8.86 4.21
CA THR A 113 -17.94 -10.21 4.30
C THR A 113 -16.55 -10.28 3.67
N PHE A 114 -15.73 -11.22 4.13
CA PHE A 114 -14.43 -11.52 3.51
C PHE A 114 -14.52 -11.76 2.00
N GLN A 115 -15.59 -12.42 1.55
CA GLN A 115 -15.80 -12.69 0.12
C GLN A 115 -16.10 -11.41 -0.65
N LYS A 116 -16.91 -10.50 -0.09
CA LYS A 116 -17.19 -9.20 -0.68
C LYS A 116 -15.91 -8.37 -0.82
N VAL A 117 -15.05 -8.37 0.21
CA VAL A 117 -13.74 -7.70 0.13
C VAL A 117 -12.88 -8.28 -0.99
N ILE A 118 -12.82 -9.60 -1.17
CA ILE A 118 -12.09 -10.23 -2.29
C ILE A 118 -12.63 -9.77 -3.65
N ASP A 119 -13.95 -9.73 -3.78
CA ASP A 119 -14.60 -9.45 -5.06
C ASP A 119 -14.41 -7.98 -5.50
N VAL A 120 -14.39 -7.04 -4.56
CA VAL A 120 -14.20 -5.62 -4.85
C VAL A 120 -12.72 -5.19 -4.89
N THR A 121 -11.85 -5.86 -4.15
CA THR A 121 -10.43 -5.48 -4.07
C THR A 121 -9.76 -5.63 -5.45
N PRO A 122 -9.05 -4.61 -5.96
CA PRO A 122 -8.27 -4.71 -7.19
C PRO A 122 -7.33 -5.92 -7.18
N ARG A 123 -7.20 -6.63 -8.30
CA ARG A 123 -6.20 -7.71 -8.43
C ARG A 123 -4.75 -7.22 -8.35
N SER A 124 -4.52 -5.99 -8.80
CA SER A 124 -3.24 -5.31 -8.82
C SER A 124 -3.44 -3.79 -8.85
N VAL A 125 -2.37 -3.05 -8.57
CA VAL A 125 -2.29 -1.61 -8.77
C VAL A 125 -1.11 -1.30 -9.66
N GLU A 126 -1.32 -0.54 -10.72
CA GLU A 126 -0.22 0.11 -11.44
C GLU A 126 0.12 1.42 -10.73
N ALA A 127 1.31 1.48 -10.14
CA ALA A 127 1.74 2.61 -9.35
C ALA A 127 2.95 3.29 -10.02
N THR A 128 2.77 4.56 -10.37
CA THR A 128 3.81 5.45 -10.88
C THR A 128 4.27 6.37 -9.75
N VAL A 129 5.58 6.40 -9.51
CA VAL A 129 6.23 7.37 -8.62
C VAL A 129 7.00 8.34 -9.49
N VAL A 130 6.82 9.63 -9.22
CA VAL A 130 7.56 10.72 -9.87
C VAL A 130 8.36 11.48 -8.81
N LEU A 131 9.67 11.66 -9.01
CA LEU A 131 10.54 12.46 -8.13
C LEU A 131 11.45 13.30 -9.02
N GLU A 132 11.36 14.63 -8.89
CA GLU A 132 12.22 15.57 -9.64
C GLU A 132 12.23 15.31 -11.17
N GLY A 133 11.08 14.95 -11.73
CA GLY A 133 10.91 14.63 -13.16
C GLY A 133 11.18 13.16 -13.52
N GLU A 134 11.93 12.43 -12.71
CA GLU A 134 12.17 11.00 -12.92
C GLU A 134 10.95 10.16 -12.57
N LYS A 135 10.65 9.18 -13.43
CA LYS A 135 9.45 8.34 -13.31
C LYS A 135 9.79 6.87 -13.19
N TYR A 136 9.05 6.18 -12.31
CA TYR A 136 9.09 4.73 -12.21
C TYR A 136 7.67 4.16 -12.04
N THR A 137 7.26 3.34 -13.00
CA THR A 137 5.96 2.65 -13.01
C THR A 137 6.16 1.16 -12.79
N ARG A 138 5.31 0.55 -11.96
CA ARG A 138 5.22 -0.91 -11.86
C ARG A 138 3.82 -1.36 -11.47
N SER A 139 3.48 -2.59 -11.85
CA SER A 139 2.31 -3.29 -11.29
C SER A 139 2.68 -3.95 -9.96
N VAL A 140 1.84 -3.76 -8.94
CA VAL A 140 1.97 -4.33 -7.61
C VAL A 140 0.76 -5.23 -7.35
N PRO A 141 0.94 -6.53 -7.09
CA PRO A 141 -0.17 -7.42 -6.83
C PRO A 141 -0.81 -7.12 -5.46
N VAL A 142 -2.12 -7.33 -5.35
CA VAL A 142 -2.87 -7.14 -4.11
C VAL A 142 -3.38 -8.49 -3.60
N ILE A 143 -3.10 -8.76 -2.33
CA ILE A 143 -3.45 -9.99 -1.64
C ILE A 143 -4.37 -9.68 -0.47
N ILE A 144 -5.53 -10.33 -0.42
CA ILE A 144 -6.48 -10.22 0.68
C ILE A 144 -6.17 -11.29 1.71
N ARG A 145 -6.06 -10.89 2.98
CA ARG A 145 -5.92 -11.82 4.12
C ARG A 145 -6.87 -11.44 5.24
N LYS A 146 -7.18 -12.40 6.10
CA LYS A 146 -7.83 -12.10 7.37
C LYS A 146 -6.77 -11.61 8.36
N SER A 147 -7.08 -10.57 9.10
CA SER A 147 -6.36 -10.16 10.30
C SER A 147 -7.23 -10.44 11.52
N ASN A 148 -6.61 -10.91 12.60
CA ASN A 148 -7.25 -11.01 13.92
C ASN A 148 -6.92 -9.78 14.78
N ASP A 149 -6.05 -8.89 14.28
CA ASP A 149 -5.55 -7.73 15.02
C ASP A 149 -6.58 -6.59 14.98
N GLY A 150 -7.61 -6.73 15.80
CA GLY A 150 -8.35 -5.57 16.31
C GLY A 150 -7.66 -5.00 17.55
N GLN A 151 -6.35 -4.72 17.52
CA GLN A 151 -5.64 -3.99 18.57
C GLN A 151 -4.47 -3.19 18.00
N PRO A 152 -4.27 -1.90 18.38
CA PRO A 152 -2.93 -1.41 18.62
C PRO A 152 -2.39 -2.06 19.91
N ASP A 153 -1.07 -2.23 19.98
CA ASP A 153 -0.35 -2.60 21.20
C ASP A 153 -0.79 -1.76 22.42
#